data_AF-A0A3D1U1P3-F1
#
_entry.id   AF-A0A3D1U1P3-F1
#
_cell.length_a   1.000
_cell.length_b   1.000
_cell.length_c   1.000
_cell.angle_alpha   90.00
_cell.angle_beta   90.00
_cell.angle_gamma   90.00
#
_symmetry.space_group_name_H-M   'P 1'
#
loop_
_entity.id
_entity.type
_entity.pdbx_description
1 polymer ?
#
loop_
_entity_poly.entity_id
_entity_poly.type
_entity_poly.pdbx_seq_one_letter_code
_entity_poly.pdbx_strand_id
1 'polypeptide(L)'
;MQDDVAIDPANLLLTPEETRTALGPGVFLENSRGTKQTEELGTMLKAAAVSSAFRSYAGRAQEDDTEVPVQIGLMALVFKSEHAATYMFDQVAQASHLRTKLDDVDVAVETVTASNGLVSYWSYLHLHTVLGIATVDTLDPARVSMTEFRSLVGTFSDHVKRSLSN
;
A
#
# COMPACT_ATOMS: atom_id res chain seq x y z
N MET A 1 3.36 29.42 -17.99
CA MET A 1 3.28 27.96 -18.10
C MET A 1 4.31 27.41 -17.14
N GLN A 2 3.89 26.96 -15.96
CA GLN A 2 4.71 26.03 -15.20
C GLN A 2 4.66 24.72 -15.98
N ASP A 3 5.81 24.16 -16.32
CA ASP A 3 5.87 22.80 -16.84
C ASP A 3 5.28 21.89 -15.75
N ASP A 4 4.15 21.25 -16.04
CA ASP A 4 3.61 20.18 -15.21
C ASP A 4 4.66 19.06 -15.21
N VAL A 5 5.49 19.01 -14.16
CA VAL A 5 6.39 17.88 -13.95
C VAL A 5 5.51 16.66 -13.76
N ALA A 6 5.52 15.78 -14.78
CA ALA A 6 4.74 14.57 -14.75
C ALA A 6 5.26 13.66 -13.62
N ILE A 7 4.41 13.44 -12.60
CA ILE A 7 4.72 12.53 -11.49
C ILE A 7 4.83 11.12 -12.05
N ASP A 8 6.01 10.51 -11.95
CA ASP A 8 6.20 9.09 -12.25
C ASP A 8 5.74 8.25 -11.03
N PRO A 9 4.62 7.51 -11.14
CA PRO A 9 4.11 6.73 -10.02
C PRO A 9 5.07 5.62 -9.56
N ALA A 10 6.02 5.17 -10.40
CA ALA A 10 6.98 4.15 -10.00
C ALA A 10 7.94 4.64 -8.90
N ASN A 11 8.24 5.95 -8.88
CA ASN A 11 9.08 6.59 -7.87
C ASN A 11 8.35 6.81 -6.53
N LEU A 12 7.03 6.70 -6.54
CA LEU A 12 6.21 6.75 -5.32
C LEU A 12 6.22 5.42 -4.57
N LEU A 13 6.63 4.31 -5.18
CA LEU A 13 6.61 2.99 -4.54
C LEU A 13 7.88 2.72 -3.72
N LEU A 14 7.72 2.24 -2.49
CA LEU A 14 8.85 1.79 -1.65
C LEU A 14 9.71 0.79 -2.38
N THR A 15 11.03 0.93 -2.23
CA THR A 15 12.00 -0.06 -2.66
C THR A 15 11.85 -1.38 -1.88
N PRO A 16 12.40 -2.50 -2.39
CA PRO A 16 12.38 -3.76 -1.64
C PRO A 16 13.05 -3.63 -0.26
N GLU A 17 14.12 -2.84 -0.17
CA GLU A 17 14.85 -2.61 1.07
C GLU A 17 14.05 -1.78 2.08
N GLU A 18 13.39 -0.71 1.63
CA GLU A 18 12.49 0.08 2.48
C GLU A 18 11.31 -0.76 2.96
N THR A 19 10.70 -1.56 2.08
CA THR A 19 9.58 -2.44 2.43
C THR A 19 10.00 -3.45 3.50
N ARG A 20 11.16 -4.09 3.33
CA ARG A 20 11.72 -5.04 4.31
C ARG A 20 12.02 -4.35 5.63
N THR A 21 12.64 -3.18 5.60
CA THR A 21 12.98 -2.41 6.81
C THR A 21 11.72 -2.02 7.58
N ALA A 22 10.66 -1.62 6.86
CA ALA A 22 9.41 -1.21 7.46
C ALA A 22 8.66 -2.37 8.13
N LEU A 23 8.68 -3.56 7.53
CA LEU A 23 8.04 -4.75 8.09
C LEU A 23 8.83 -5.38 9.23
N GLY A 24 10.10 -4.98 9.42
CA GLY A 24 10.93 -5.44 10.53
C GLY A 24 11.74 -6.70 10.21
N PRO A 25 12.62 -7.11 11.15
CA PRO A 25 13.60 -8.17 10.92
C PRO A 25 12.99 -9.57 10.78
N GLY A 26 11.73 -9.77 11.21
CA GLY A 26 11.02 -11.04 11.08
C GLY A 26 10.50 -11.30 9.67
N VAL A 27 10.50 -10.32 8.76
CA VAL A 27 9.95 -10.49 7.42
C VAL A 27 11.06 -10.60 6.36
N PHE A 28 11.09 -11.75 5.70
CA PHE A 28 11.96 -12.01 4.56
C PHE A 28 11.17 -11.83 3.27
N LEU A 29 11.65 -10.94 2.40
CA LEU A 29 11.01 -10.66 1.11
C LEU A 29 11.84 -11.25 -0.03
N GLU A 30 11.17 -11.96 -0.92
CA GLU A 30 11.67 -12.36 -2.23
C GLU A 30 10.94 -11.58 -3.31
N ASN A 31 11.65 -11.21 -4.38
CA ASN A 31 11.00 -10.62 -5.54
C ASN A 31 10.05 -11.66 -6.13
N SER A 32 8.74 -11.37 -6.07
CA SER A 32 7.72 -12.27 -6.62
C SER A 32 7.93 -12.45 -8.12
N ARG A 33 8.34 -13.65 -8.55
CA ARG A 33 8.25 -14.07 -9.95
C ARG A 33 6.82 -14.49 -10.24
N GLY A 34 5.95 -13.50 -10.49
CA GLY A 34 4.61 -13.72 -11.02
C GLY A 34 3.67 -14.42 -10.04
N THR A 35 3.00 -13.64 -9.21
CA THR A 35 1.83 -14.11 -8.47
C THR A 35 0.63 -13.30 -8.98
N LYS A 36 -0.38 -14.01 -9.52
CA LYS A 36 -1.60 -13.42 -10.08
C LYS A 36 -2.32 -12.68 -8.98
N GLN A 37 -2.47 -11.38 -9.18
CA GLN A 37 -2.94 -10.43 -8.18
C GLN A 37 -4.46 -10.41 -8.12
N THR A 38 -5.00 -9.91 -7.02
CA THR A 38 -6.38 -9.45 -6.85
C THR A 38 -6.70 -8.37 -7.90
N GLU A 39 -7.08 -8.82 -9.10
CA GLU A 39 -7.19 -7.98 -10.31
C GLU A 39 -8.37 -7.01 -10.23
N GLU A 40 -9.47 -7.34 -9.57
CA GLU A 40 -10.74 -6.62 -9.75
C GLU A 40 -10.78 -5.23 -9.09
N LEU A 41 -10.39 -5.13 -7.81
CA LEU A 41 -10.38 -3.85 -7.08
C LEU A 41 -9.25 -2.94 -7.57
N GLY A 42 -8.10 -3.54 -7.94
CA GLY A 42 -7.00 -2.83 -8.58
C GLY A 42 -7.38 -2.28 -9.96
N THR A 43 -8.18 -3.00 -10.74
CA THR A 43 -8.58 -2.55 -12.10
C THR A 43 -9.48 -1.33 -12.06
N MET A 44 -10.48 -1.29 -11.16
CA MET A 44 -11.35 -0.12 -11.02
C MET A 44 -10.57 1.13 -10.59
N LEU A 45 -9.68 0.99 -9.60
CA LEU A 45 -8.88 2.11 -9.10
C LEU A 45 -7.86 2.60 -10.13
N LYS A 46 -7.21 1.68 -10.87
CA LYS A 46 -6.31 2.03 -11.97
C LYS A 46 -7.03 2.78 -13.10
N ALA A 47 -8.26 2.40 -13.42
CA ALA A 47 -9.04 3.06 -14.47
C ALA A 47 -9.41 4.52 -14.15
N ALA A 48 -9.50 4.87 -12.86
CA ALA A 48 -9.78 6.23 -12.42
C ALA A 48 -8.54 7.14 -12.39
N ALA A 49 -7.34 6.56 -12.40
CA ALA A 49 -6.07 7.27 -12.36
C ALA A 49 -5.59 7.66 -13.76
N VAL A 50 -4.86 8.77 -13.88
CA VAL A 50 -4.19 9.15 -15.15
C VAL A 50 -2.87 8.42 -15.33
N SER A 51 -2.26 7.96 -14.24
CA SER A 51 -1.07 7.14 -14.25
C SER A 51 -1.06 6.24 -13.01
N SER A 52 -0.49 5.05 -13.12
CA SER A 52 -0.38 4.13 -11.98
C SER A 52 0.90 3.29 -12.06
N ALA A 53 1.39 2.89 -10.89
CA ALA A 53 2.43 1.90 -10.76
C ALA A 53 2.04 0.88 -9.70
N PHE A 54 2.53 -0.33 -9.86
CA PHE A 54 2.27 -1.42 -8.94
C PHE A 54 3.55 -2.24 -8.72
N ARG A 55 3.78 -2.69 -7.49
CA ARG A 55 4.86 -3.60 -7.11
C ARG A 55 4.37 -4.59 -6.07
N SER A 56 4.74 -5.86 -6.22
CA SER A 56 4.46 -6.90 -5.22
C SER A 56 5.70 -7.65 -4.79
N TYR A 57 5.65 -8.14 -3.57
CA TYR A 57 6.66 -8.97 -2.95
C TYR A 57 5.98 -10.21 -2.37
N ALA A 58 6.58 -11.38 -2.58
CA ALA A 58 6.23 -12.55 -1.78
C ALA A 58 7.27 -12.68 -0.69
N GLY A 59 6.88 -13.15 0.47
CA GLY A 59 7.79 -13.27 1.58
C GLY A 59 7.35 -14.30 2.60
N ARG A 60 8.11 -14.38 3.66
CA ARG A 60 7.78 -15.15 4.86
C ARG A 60 7.97 -14.27 6.07
N ALA A 61 6.94 -14.21 6.91
CA ALA A 61 7.05 -13.67 8.26
C ALA A 61 7.47 -14.81 9.19
N GLN A 62 8.55 -14.61 9.92
CA GLN A 62 9.05 -15.52 10.93
C GLN A 62 8.69 -14.98 12.31
N GLU A 63 7.98 -15.80 13.07
CA GLU A 63 7.73 -15.59 14.49
C GLU A 63 8.04 -16.91 15.19
N ASP A 64 9.02 -16.87 16.10
CA ASP A 64 9.66 -18.04 16.70
C ASP A 64 10.24 -19.01 15.64
N ASP A 65 9.89 -20.30 15.72
CA ASP A 65 10.31 -21.37 14.81
C ASP A 65 9.32 -21.62 13.65
N THR A 66 8.35 -20.71 13.43
CA THR A 66 7.34 -20.86 12.37
C THR A 66 7.49 -19.79 11.29
N GLU A 67 7.45 -20.22 10.03
CA GLU A 67 7.37 -19.34 8.87
C GLU A 67 5.95 -19.30 8.31
N VAL A 68 5.43 -18.10 8.08
CA VAL A 68 4.12 -17.86 7.47
C VAL A 68 4.31 -17.15 6.13
N PRO A 69 3.70 -17.64 5.03
CA PRO A 69 3.75 -16.92 3.77
C PRO A 69 3.00 -15.59 3.88
N VAL A 70 3.65 -14.51 3.46
CA VAL A 70 3.05 -13.19 3.34
C VAL A 70 3.19 -12.68 1.91
N GLN A 71 2.21 -11.90 1.46
CA GLN A 71 2.29 -11.18 0.20
C GLN A 71 2.07 -9.69 0.44
N ILE A 72 2.99 -8.87 -0.07
CA ILE A 72 2.94 -7.43 0.08
C ILE A 72 2.61 -6.83 -1.29
N GLY A 73 1.62 -5.95 -1.35
CA GLY A 73 1.29 -5.18 -2.54
C GLY A 73 1.48 -3.70 -2.27
N LEU A 74 2.08 -2.98 -3.21
CA LEU A 74 2.18 -1.52 -3.20
C LEU A 74 1.66 -0.98 -4.52
N MET A 75 0.73 -0.03 -4.46
CA MET A 75 0.19 0.65 -5.64
C MET A 75 0.25 2.16 -5.42
N ALA A 76 0.60 2.89 -6.48
CA ALA A 76 0.50 4.34 -6.51
C ALA A 76 -0.38 4.73 -7.68
N LEU A 77 -1.34 5.62 -7.42
CA LEU A 77 -2.27 6.17 -8.38
C LEU A 77 -2.09 7.68 -8.41
N VAL A 78 -1.90 8.24 -9.59
CA VAL A 78 -1.84 9.69 -9.82
C VAL A 78 -3.14 10.09 -10.50
N PHE A 79 -3.81 11.11 -9.95
CA PHE A 79 -5.04 11.66 -10.47
C PHE A 79 -4.79 13.00 -11.16
N LYS A 80 -5.70 13.36 -12.07
CA LYS A 80 -5.65 14.65 -12.80
C LYS A 80 -5.75 15.88 -11.89
N SER A 81 -6.29 15.72 -10.69
CA SER A 81 -6.49 16.80 -9.73
C SER A 81 -6.65 16.25 -8.32
N GLU A 82 -6.34 17.08 -7.33
CA GLU A 82 -6.52 16.76 -5.91
C GLU A 82 -7.98 16.44 -5.60
N HIS A 83 -8.93 17.18 -6.17
CA HIS A 83 -10.36 16.88 -6.01
C HIS A 83 -10.72 15.45 -6.45
N ALA A 84 -10.15 14.96 -7.55
CA ALA A 84 -10.40 13.59 -8.01
C ALA A 84 -9.76 12.54 -7.09
N ALA A 85 -8.55 12.81 -6.60
CA ALA A 85 -7.86 11.95 -5.63
C ALA A 85 -8.64 11.88 -4.31
N THR A 86 -9.08 13.02 -3.78
CA THR A 86 -9.87 13.13 -2.55
C THR A 86 -11.20 12.39 -2.69
N TYR A 87 -11.93 12.60 -3.80
CA TYR A 87 -13.17 11.88 -4.04
C TYR A 87 -12.97 10.36 -4.02
N MET A 88 -11.92 9.87 -4.69
CA MET A 88 -11.61 8.44 -4.72
C MET A 88 -11.18 7.92 -3.35
N PHE A 89 -10.37 8.68 -2.60
CA PHE A 89 -10.01 8.35 -1.23
C PHE A 89 -11.26 8.23 -0.36
N ASP A 90 -12.20 9.16 -0.45
CA ASP A 90 -13.44 9.12 0.32
C ASP A 90 -14.28 7.87 0.01
N GLN A 91 -14.33 7.43 -1.25
CA GLN A 91 -15.04 6.19 -1.63
C GLN A 91 -14.42 4.96 -0.97
N VAL A 92 -13.09 4.80 -1.01
CA VAL A 92 -12.43 3.63 -0.41
C VAL A 92 -12.41 3.72 1.12
N ALA A 93 -12.23 4.92 1.66
CA ALA A 93 -12.23 5.16 3.09
C ALA A 93 -13.59 4.89 3.72
N GLN A 94 -14.71 4.90 2.96
CA GLN A 94 -16.05 4.58 3.48
C GLN A 94 -16.18 3.11 3.89
N ALA A 95 -15.43 2.21 3.24
CA ALA A 95 -15.36 0.79 3.60
C ALA A 95 -14.33 0.51 4.73
N SER A 96 -13.44 1.47 4.99
CA SER A 96 -12.35 1.29 5.95
C SER A 96 -12.83 1.36 7.40
N HIS A 97 -12.24 0.49 8.23
CA HIS A 97 -12.57 0.36 9.66
C HIS A 97 -11.89 1.44 10.53
N LEU A 98 -10.81 2.03 10.03
CA LEU A 98 -10.08 3.10 10.70
C LEU A 98 -9.77 4.21 9.71
N ARG A 99 -9.93 5.46 10.15
CA ARG A 99 -9.49 6.66 9.45
C ARG A 99 -8.65 7.49 10.42
N THR A 100 -7.48 7.92 9.97
CA THR A 100 -6.55 8.72 10.76
C THR A 100 -5.77 9.66 9.85
N LYS A 101 -4.99 10.56 10.46
CA LYS A 101 -4.06 11.43 9.76
C LYS A 101 -2.65 11.18 10.27
N LEU A 102 -1.69 11.02 9.35
CA LEU A 102 -0.26 10.95 9.65
C LEU A 102 0.41 12.22 9.11
N ASP A 103 0.53 13.21 10.01
CA ASP A 103 0.84 14.62 9.72
C ASP A 103 -0.15 15.26 8.74
N ASP A 104 0.22 15.35 7.46
CA ASP A 104 -0.49 15.92 6.33
C ASP A 104 -1.11 14.86 5.39
N VAL A 105 -0.88 13.56 5.65
CA VAL A 105 -1.39 12.46 4.83
C VAL A 105 -2.63 11.85 5.47
N ASP A 106 -3.71 11.79 4.71
CA ASP A 106 -4.92 11.09 5.14
C ASP A 106 -4.74 9.59 4.95
N VAL A 107 -5.09 8.82 5.99
CA VAL A 107 -4.88 7.38 6.02
C VAL A 107 -6.17 6.66 6.38
N ALA A 108 -6.57 5.70 5.56
CA ALA A 108 -7.67 4.78 5.84
C ALA A 108 -7.14 3.35 5.86
N VAL A 109 -7.59 2.53 6.82
CA VAL A 109 -7.17 1.13 6.97
C VAL A 109 -8.38 0.22 7.01
N GLU A 110 -8.28 -0.87 6.26
CA GLU A 110 -9.28 -1.92 6.17
C GLU A 110 -8.64 -3.29 6.42
N THR A 111 -9.43 -4.22 6.94
CA THR A 111 -9.05 -5.63 7.03
C THR A 111 -10.11 -6.45 6.31
N VAL A 112 -9.70 -7.17 5.28
CA VAL A 112 -10.55 -8.02 4.47
C VAL A 112 -10.23 -9.46 4.78
N THR A 113 -11.25 -10.25 5.12
CA THR A 113 -11.11 -11.70 5.34
C THR A 113 -11.87 -12.43 4.25
N ALA A 114 -11.14 -13.18 3.43
CA ALA A 114 -11.72 -14.02 2.39
C ALA A 114 -12.21 -15.36 2.97
N SER A 115 -13.12 -16.02 2.25
CA SER A 115 -13.72 -17.31 2.66
C SER A 115 -12.72 -18.46 2.79
N ASN A 116 -11.54 -18.35 2.17
CA ASN A 116 -10.45 -19.32 2.27
C ASN A 116 -9.55 -19.08 3.50
N GLY A 117 -9.89 -18.12 4.37
CA GLY A 117 -9.10 -17.77 5.55
C GLY A 117 -7.96 -16.78 5.29
N LEU A 118 -7.79 -16.29 4.06
CA LEU A 118 -6.84 -15.22 3.76
C LEU A 118 -7.31 -13.93 4.44
N VAL A 119 -6.42 -13.37 5.26
CA VAL A 119 -6.58 -12.04 5.83
C VAL A 119 -5.69 -11.08 5.07
N SER A 120 -6.26 -9.96 4.66
CA SER A 120 -5.58 -8.93 3.90
C SER A 120 -5.76 -7.59 4.61
N TYR A 121 -4.67 -7.01 5.07
CA TYR A 121 -4.63 -5.66 5.63
C TYR A 121 -4.41 -4.67 4.50
N TRP A 122 -5.29 -3.68 4.36
CA TRP A 122 -5.22 -2.65 3.32
C TRP A 122 -5.04 -1.29 3.97
N SER A 123 -4.16 -0.48 3.42
CA SER A 123 -4.06 0.93 3.77
C SER A 123 -4.17 1.77 2.51
N TYR A 124 -4.91 2.86 2.62
CA TYR A 124 -5.04 3.89 1.61
C TYR A 124 -4.41 5.17 2.16
N LEU A 125 -3.48 5.75 1.42
CA LEU A 125 -2.77 6.98 1.72
C LEU A 125 -3.18 8.03 0.71
N HIS A 126 -3.67 9.18 1.14
CA HIS A 126 -4.01 10.29 0.26
C HIS A 126 -3.15 11.52 0.56
N LEU A 127 -2.52 12.05 -0.48
CA LEU A 127 -1.73 13.28 -0.43
C LEU A 127 -1.80 13.98 -1.80
N HIS A 128 -2.33 15.20 -1.83
CA HIS A 128 -2.48 15.99 -3.06
C HIS A 128 -3.20 15.20 -4.17
N THR A 129 -2.53 14.98 -5.31
CA THR A 129 -3.05 14.24 -6.46
C THR A 129 -2.79 12.74 -6.40
N VAL A 130 -2.24 12.22 -5.30
CA VAL A 130 -1.77 10.84 -5.18
C VAL A 130 -2.63 10.03 -4.22
N LEU A 131 -2.96 8.80 -4.62
CA LEU A 131 -3.43 7.74 -3.72
C LEU A 131 -2.40 6.60 -3.70
N GLY A 132 -1.78 6.37 -2.54
CA GLY A 132 -0.95 5.21 -2.26
C GLY A 132 -1.76 4.09 -1.63
N ILE A 133 -1.50 2.84 -1.99
CA ILE A 133 -2.15 1.66 -1.40
C ILE A 133 -1.08 0.67 -1.02
N ALA A 134 -1.13 0.19 0.23
CA ALA A 134 -0.31 -0.92 0.69
C ALA A 134 -1.20 -2.05 1.18
N THR A 135 -0.86 -3.28 0.80
CA THR A 135 -1.54 -4.49 1.26
C THR A 135 -0.55 -5.46 1.88
N VAL A 136 -0.99 -6.17 2.92
CA VAL A 136 -0.30 -7.33 3.46
C VAL A 136 -1.30 -8.47 3.60
N ASP A 137 -1.09 -9.52 2.81
CA ASP A 137 -1.91 -10.72 2.78
C ASP A 137 -1.22 -11.84 3.58
N THR A 138 -1.96 -12.50 4.46
CA THR A 138 -1.49 -13.62 5.30
C THR A 138 -2.60 -14.64 5.53
N LEU A 139 -2.25 -15.91 5.70
CA LEU A 139 -3.18 -16.95 6.16
C LEU A 139 -3.20 -17.08 7.69
N ASP A 140 -2.31 -16.38 8.39
CA ASP A 140 -2.25 -16.35 9.85
C ASP A 140 -2.21 -14.89 10.35
N PRO A 141 -3.39 -14.27 10.61
CA PRO A 141 -3.47 -12.86 11.00
C PRO A 141 -2.89 -12.58 12.39
N ALA A 142 -2.75 -13.59 13.25
CA ALA A 142 -2.15 -13.43 14.56
C ALA A 142 -0.64 -13.12 14.47
N ARG A 143 -0.01 -13.49 13.35
CA ARG A 143 1.45 -13.48 13.16
C ARG A 143 1.98 -12.35 12.29
N VAL A 144 1.11 -11.58 11.64
CA VAL A 144 1.47 -10.27 11.09
C VAL A 144 1.01 -9.24 12.10
N SER A 145 1.96 -8.65 12.81
CA SER A 145 1.61 -7.68 13.85
C SER A 145 1.01 -6.45 13.20
N MET A 146 -0.09 -5.94 13.75
CA MET A 146 -0.58 -4.60 13.39
C MET A 146 0.49 -3.51 13.57
N THR A 147 1.52 -3.76 14.39
CA THR A 147 2.69 -2.90 14.51
C THR A 147 3.52 -2.84 13.23
N GLU A 148 3.80 -3.99 12.61
CA GLU A 148 4.57 -4.10 11.36
C GLU A 148 3.80 -3.46 10.21
N PHE A 149 2.48 -3.71 10.14
CA PHE A 149 1.63 -3.07 9.15
C PHE A 149 1.62 -1.54 9.32
N ARG A 150 1.46 -1.02 10.54
CA ARG A 150 1.55 0.43 10.80
C ARG A 150 2.90 1.02 10.43
N SER A 151 3.99 0.29 10.67
CA SER A 151 5.34 0.69 10.29
C SER A 151 5.51 0.77 8.77
N LEU A 152 4.96 -0.20 8.02
CA LEU A 152 4.85 -0.15 6.55
C LEU A 152 4.09 1.09 6.08
N VAL A 153 2.91 1.36 6.65
CA VAL A 153 2.08 2.52 6.30
C VAL A 153 2.81 3.84 6.56
N GLY A 154 3.47 3.97 7.72
CA GLY A 154 4.26 5.16 8.05
C GLY A 154 5.43 5.36 7.10
N THR A 155 6.20 4.31 6.83
CA THR A 155 7.34 4.37 5.90
C THR A 155 6.90 4.72 4.49
N PHE A 156 5.77 4.16 4.02
CA PHE A 156 5.22 4.48 2.71
C PHE A 156 4.72 5.93 2.64
N SER A 157 4.05 6.41 3.68
CA SER A 157 3.64 7.83 3.78
C SER A 157 4.83 8.76 3.67
N ASP A 158 5.89 8.53 4.45
CA ASP A 158 7.11 9.35 4.43
C ASP A 158 7.81 9.32 3.07
N HIS A 159 7.86 8.16 2.43
CA HIS A 159 8.44 8.02 1.10
C HIS A 159 7.68 8.83 0.06
N VAL A 160 6.35 8.74 0.04
CA VAL A 160 5.52 9.52 -0.88
C VAL A 160 5.72 11.03 -0.66
N LYS A 161 5.74 11.50 0.60
CA LYS A 161 6.02 12.91 0.92
C LYS A 161 7.38 13.36 0.35
N ARG A 162 8.42 12.56 0.55
CA ARG A 162 9.78 12.85 0.02
C ARG A 162 9.80 12.86 -1.50
N SER A 163 9.14 11.91 -2.16
CA SER A 163 9.11 11.81 -3.62
C SER A 163 8.34 12.94 -4.29
N LEU A 164 7.40 13.59 -3.59
CA LEU A 164 6.67 14.76 -4.09
C LEU A 164 7.35 16.10 -3.76
N SER A 165 8.31 16.10 -2.84
CA SER A 165 9.05 17.30 -2.44
C SER A 165 10.33 17.55 -3.25
N ASN A 166 10.76 16.57 -4.06
CA ASN A 166 11.93 16.61 -4.92
C ASN A 166 11.53 16.82 -6.39
#